data_AF-A0A316QRQ9-F1
#
_entry.id   AF-A0A316QRQ9-F1
#
_cell.length_a   1.000
_cell.length_b   1.000
_cell.length_c   1.000
_cell.angle_alpha   90.00
_cell.angle_beta   90.00
_cell.angle_gamma   90.00
#
_symmetry.space_group_name_H-M   'P 1'
#
loop_
_entity.id
_entity.type
_entity.pdbx_description
1 polymer ?
#
loop_
_entity_poly.entity_id
_entity_poly.type
_entity_poly.pdbx_seq_one_letter_code
_entity_poly.pdbx_strand_id
1 'polypeptide(L)'
;MKICGIICEYNPFHNGHLYHLQAARETSGADFVLCIMSGNFVQRGEAAVLNKYTRARHAVRAGADAVIELPAVFSTSPAELFAKGAIKLLTAIPDLSQLCFGCESGASKNFLEAAEALDNEPAEVSREIKALMKRGAGYAKARAEAWQARFPDGFLLSPNNILGIEYARAVRSC
;
A
#
# COMPACT_ATOMS: atom_id res chain seq x y z
N MET A 1 -6.96 21.20 -9.61
CA MET A 1 -6.52 20.14 -10.57
C MET A 1 -6.79 18.79 -9.88
N LYS A 2 -6.72 17.66 -10.58
CA LYS A 2 -6.90 16.32 -9.98
C LYS A 2 -5.60 15.55 -10.02
N ILE A 3 -5.10 15.16 -8.84
CA ILE A 3 -3.90 14.32 -8.72
C ILE A 3 -4.29 12.93 -8.23
N CYS A 4 -3.76 11.90 -8.90
CA CYS A 4 -3.78 10.51 -8.49
C CYS A 4 -2.41 10.11 -7.95
N GLY A 5 -2.35 9.65 -6.70
CA GLY A 5 -1.14 9.15 -6.07
C GLY A 5 -0.94 7.66 -6.31
N ILE A 6 0.31 7.24 -6.50
CA ILE A 6 0.75 5.85 -6.50
C ILE A 6 1.91 5.71 -5.52
N ILE A 7 1.90 4.65 -4.72
CA ILE A 7 3.03 4.28 -3.84
C ILE A 7 3.73 3.07 -4.47
N CYS A 8 5.03 3.17 -4.72
CA CYS A 8 5.75 2.18 -5.51
C CYS A 8 7.22 2.01 -5.16
N GLU A 9 7.84 0.97 -5.72
CA GLU A 9 9.28 0.70 -5.58
C GLU A 9 9.98 0.55 -6.92
N TYR A 10 9.29 0.03 -7.94
CA TYR A 10 9.79 -0.14 -9.31
C TYR A 10 11.15 -0.84 -9.38
N ASN A 11 11.26 -2.03 -8.78
CA ASN A 11 12.51 -2.77 -8.59
C ASN A 11 12.62 -4.07 -9.44
N PRO A 12 12.83 -4.02 -10.77
CA PRO A 12 12.85 -2.85 -11.64
C PRO A 12 11.45 -2.44 -12.13
N PHE A 13 11.36 -1.34 -12.88
CA PHE A 13 10.15 -0.98 -13.61
C PHE A 13 9.85 -2.04 -14.69
N HIS A 14 8.59 -2.46 -14.84
CA HIS A 14 8.18 -3.56 -15.73
C HIS A 14 6.74 -3.36 -16.26
N ASN A 15 6.27 -4.24 -17.15
CA ASN A 15 4.97 -4.06 -17.83
C ASN A 15 3.76 -4.00 -16.88
N GLY A 16 3.78 -4.74 -15.77
CA GLY A 16 2.75 -4.58 -14.73
C GLY A 16 2.71 -3.18 -14.11
N HIS A 17 3.86 -2.53 -13.94
CA HIS A 17 3.93 -1.16 -13.45
C HIS A 17 3.43 -0.15 -14.50
N LEU A 18 3.76 -0.38 -15.78
CA LEU A 18 3.24 0.42 -16.89
C LEU A 18 1.71 0.34 -16.94
N TYR A 19 1.15 -0.86 -16.88
CA TYR A 19 -0.29 -1.07 -16.84
C TYR A 19 -0.93 -0.39 -15.62
N HIS A 20 -0.36 -0.56 -14.42
CA HIS A 20 -0.88 0.08 -13.21
C HIS A 20 -0.89 1.61 -13.32
N LEU A 21 0.17 2.21 -13.88
CA LEU A 21 0.25 3.66 -14.08
C LEU A 21 -0.81 4.17 -15.07
N GLN A 22 -1.01 3.45 -16.19
CA GLN A 22 -2.02 3.77 -17.20
C GLN A 22 -3.43 3.62 -16.62
N ALA A 23 -3.71 2.49 -15.98
CA ALA A 23 -4.98 2.24 -15.31
C ALA A 23 -5.26 3.31 -14.24
N ALA A 24 -4.28 3.68 -13.43
CA ALA A 24 -4.43 4.73 -12.42
C ALA A 24 -4.87 6.07 -13.04
N ARG A 25 -4.31 6.47 -14.19
CA ARG A 25 -4.73 7.68 -14.90
C ARG A 25 -6.14 7.55 -15.46
N GLU A 26 -6.43 6.45 -16.16
CA GLU A 26 -7.71 6.19 -16.80
C GLU A 26 -8.86 6.11 -15.80
N THR A 27 -8.71 5.33 -14.74
CA THR A 27 -9.78 5.10 -13.75
C THR A 27 -9.99 6.30 -12.83
N SER A 28 -8.94 7.10 -12.59
CA SER A 28 -9.08 8.29 -11.73
C SER A 28 -9.61 9.52 -12.47
N GLY A 29 -9.41 9.57 -13.80
CA GLY A 29 -9.62 10.80 -14.56
C GLY A 29 -8.75 11.95 -14.06
N ALA A 30 -7.58 11.65 -13.49
CA ALA A 30 -6.66 12.64 -12.94
C ALA A 30 -5.87 13.35 -14.05
N ASP A 31 -5.67 14.65 -13.86
CA ASP A 31 -4.81 15.47 -14.72
C ASP A 31 -3.35 15.03 -14.56
N PHE A 32 -2.97 14.66 -13.33
CA PHE A 32 -1.60 14.26 -12.99
C PHE A 32 -1.55 12.96 -12.18
N VAL A 33 -0.52 12.15 -12.44
CA VAL A 33 -0.15 10.95 -11.69
C VAL A 33 1.18 11.19 -10.99
N LEU A 34 1.14 11.13 -9.66
CA LEU A 34 2.29 11.35 -8.80
C LEU A 34 2.72 10.03 -8.14
N CYS A 35 4.00 9.69 -8.22
CA CYS A 35 4.55 8.51 -7.54
C CYS A 35 5.32 8.89 -6.27
N ILE A 36 4.99 8.27 -5.13
CA ILE A 36 5.87 8.16 -3.98
C ILE A 36 6.67 6.87 -4.12
N MET A 37 7.99 6.99 -4.35
CA MET A 37 8.84 5.85 -4.69
C MET A 37 9.91 5.59 -3.63
N SER A 38 10.07 4.33 -3.21
CA SER A 38 11.21 3.90 -2.38
C SER A 38 12.54 4.38 -2.98
N GLY A 39 13.42 4.88 -2.11
CA GLY A 39 14.80 5.25 -2.44
C GLY A 39 15.67 4.05 -2.79
N ASN A 40 16.98 4.08 -2.53
CA ASN A 40 17.88 2.99 -2.92
C ASN A 40 17.66 1.66 -2.15
N PHE A 41 16.82 1.66 -1.12
CA PHE A 41 16.43 0.47 -0.36
C PHE A 41 14.91 0.36 -0.32
N VAL A 42 14.42 -0.86 -0.52
CA VAL A 42 13.00 -1.19 -0.65
C VAL A 42 12.44 -1.84 0.63
N GLN A 43 11.12 -1.95 0.72
CA GLN A 43 10.37 -2.39 1.90
C GLN A 43 10.78 -3.79 2.37
N ARG A 44 11.20 -4.65 1.44
CA ARG A 44 11.70 -5.99 1.73
C ARG A 44 13.10 -6.01 2.37
N GLY A 45 13.70 -4.85 2.61
CA GLY A 45 15.03 -4.71 3.20
C GLY A 45 16.18 -4.91 2.19
N GLU A 46 15.86 -4.92 0.90
CA GLU A 46 16.83 -5.16 -0.17
C GLU A 46 17.32 -3.84 -0.76
N ALA A 47 18.53 -3.85 -1.33
CA ALA A 47 18.96 -2.78 -2.22
C ALA A 47 18.20 -2.85 -3.55
N ALA A 48 17.77 -1.71 -4.07
CA ALA A 48 17.15 -1.67 -5.38
C ALA A 48 18.16 -2.05 -6.49
N VAL A 49 17.72 -2.86 -7.46
CA VAL A 49 18.53 -3.32 -8.59
C VAL A 49 19.07 -2.18 -9.45
N LEU A 50 18.39 -1.02 -9.43
CA LEU A 50 18.82 0.22 -10.04
C LEU A 50 18.67 1.37 -9.03
N ASN A 51 19.57 2.35 -9.10
CA ASN A 51 19.50 3.53 -8.24
C ASN A 51 18.19 4.31 -8.43
N LYS A 52 17.80 5.07 -7.40
CA LYS A 52 16.55 5.84 -7.37
C LYS A 52 16.36 6.79 -8.55
N TYR A 53 17.43 7.43 -9.02
CA TYR A 53 17.36 8.36 -10.16
C TYR A 53 17.02 7.65 -11.47
N THR A 54 17.56 6.45 -11.67
CA THR A 54 17.28 5.63 -12.84
C THR A 54 15.84 5.13 -12.84
N ARG A 55 15.36 4.62 -11.70
CA ARG A 55 13.97 4.19 -11.56
C ARG A 55 12.97 5.34 -11.70
N ALA A 56 13.27 6.50 -11.12
CA ALA A 56 12.44 7.70 -11.27
C ALA A 56 12.35 8.12 -12.74
N ARG A 57 13.48 8.09 -13.47
CA ARG A 57 13.48 8.36 -14.92
C ARG A 57 12.62 7.36 -15.70
N HIS A 58 12.60 6.08 -15.31
CA HIS A 58 11.74 5.08 -15.96
C HIS A 58 10.27 5.38 -15.73
N ALA A 59 9.88 5.72 -14.49
CA ALA A 59 8.50 6.09 -14.16
C ALA A 59 8.03 7.33 -14.93
N VAL A 60 8.86 8.39 -14.98
CA VAL A 60 8.53 9.62 -15.72
C VAL A 60 8.38 9.35 -17.22
N ARG A 61 9.31 8.59 -17.81
CA ARG A 61 9.22 8.21 -19.23
C ARG A 61 8.01 7.32 -19.55
N ALA A 62 7.47 6.62 -18.56
CA ALA A 62 6.28 5.80 -18.70
C ALA A 62 4.97 6.57 -18.51
N GLY A 63 5.01 7.83 -18.07
CA GLY A 63 3.82 8.71 -17.95
C GLY A 63 3.48 9.18 -16.53
N ALA A 64 4.37 8.96 -15.54
CA ALA A 64 4.25 9.63 -14.25
C ALA A 64 4.68 11.10 -14.41
N ASP A 65 3.92 12.03 -13.84
CA ASP A 65 4.24 13.47 -13.96
C ASP A 65 5.34 13.89 -12.99
N ALA A 66 5.41 13.24 -11.84
CA ALA A 66 6.46 13.47 -10.85
C ALA A 66 6.71 12.22 -10.01
N VAL A 67 7.93 12.15 -9.45
CA VAL A 67 8.35 11.10 -8.53
C VAL A 67 8.97 11.78 -7.31
N ILE A 68 8.45 11.47 -6.12
CA ILE A 68 8.96 11.92 -4.83
C ILE A 68 9.54 10.71 -4.11
N GLU A 69 10.73 10.87 -3.53
CA GLU A 69 11.36 9.80 -2.74
C GLU A 69 10.61 9.59 -1.42
N LEU A 70 10.28 8.34 -1.11
CA LEU A 70 9.90 7.93 0.23
C LEU A 70 11.17 7.86 1.10
N PRO A 71 11.28 8.64 2.20
CA PRO A 71 12.45 8.61 3.07
C PRO A 71 12.74 7.21 3.60
N ALA A 72 14.03 6.88 3.70
CA ALA A 72 14.49 5.52 4.05
C ALA A 72 13.90 4.98 5.37
N VAL A 73 13.69 5.86 6.36
CA VAL A 73 13.04 5.50 7.64
C VAL A 73 11.65 4.88 7.45
N PHE A 74 10.95 5.23 6.36
CA PHE A 74 9.66 4.63 5.99
C PHE A 74 9.83 3.54 4.94
N SER A 75 10.68 3.75 3.93
CA SER A 75 10.79 2.83 2.79
C SER A 75 11.34 1.46 3.15
N THR A 76 12.04 1.31 4.28
CA THR A 76 12.55 0.03 4.79
C THR A 76 11.81 -0.48 6.01
N SER A 77 10.64 0.09 6.31
CA SER A 77 9.85 -0.25 7.49
C SER A 77 8.71 -1.23 7.17
N PRO A 78 8.11 -1.88 8.19
CA PRO A 78 6.91 -2.70 8.02
C PRO A 78 5.76 -1.93 7.34
N ALA A 79 4.83 -2.67 6.74
CA ALA A 79 3.72 -2.12 5.94
C ALA A 79 2.98 -0.94 6.59
N GLU A 80 2.73 -0.99 7.90
CA GLU A 80 2.09 0.09 8.64
C GLU A 80 2.87 1.42 8.54
N LEU A 81 4.18 1.40 8.83
CA LEU A 81 5.03 2.59 8.82
C LEU A 81 5.35 3.04 7.39
N PHE A 82 5.52 2.09 6.47
CA PHE A 82 5.67 2.37 5.05
C PHE A 82 4.46 3.15 4.51
N ALA A 83 3.25 2.64 4.78
CA ALA A 83 1.99 3.27 4.41
C ALA A 83 1.82 4.64 5.06
N LYS A 84 2.04 4.76 6.38
CA LYS A 84 1.94 6.04 7.10
C LYS A 84 2.87 7.11 6.52
N GLY A 85 4.13 6.76 6.25
CA GLY A 85 5.10 7.68 5.65
C GLY A 85 4.68 8.14 4.26
N ALA A 86 4.29 7.20 3.40
CA ALA A 86 3.91 7.50 2.03
C ALA A 86 2.60 8.31 1.94
N ILE A 87 1.57 7.94 2.71
CA ILE A 87 0.31 8.67 2.78
C ILE A 87 0.52 10.07 3.34
N LYS A 88 1.34 10.24 4.38
CA LYS A 88 1.65 11.57 4.93
C LYS A 88 2.32 12.50 3.91
N LEU A 89 3.18 11.97 3.04
CA LEU A 89 3.77 12.76 1.95
C LEU A 89 2.72 13.11 0.88
N LEU A 90 1.87 12.16 0.51
CA LEU A 90 0.82 12.38 -0.48
C LEU A 90 -0.20 13.42 0.01
N THR A 91 -0.69 13.30 1.24
CA THR A 91 -1.73 14.20 1.78
C THR A 91 -1.22 15.61 2.07
N ALA A 92 0.10 15.80 2.15
CA ALA A 92 0.72 17.12 2.22
C ALA A 92 0.69 17.87 0.87
N ILE A 93 0.34 17.20 -0.23
CA ILE A 93 0.31 17.77 -1.57
C ILE A 93 -1.11 18.27 -1.86
N PRO A 94 -1.29 19.57 -2.16
CA PRO A 94 -2.58 20.11 -2.55
C PRO A 94 -3.16 19.35 -3.76
N ASP A 95 -4.48 19.32 -3.87
CA ASP A 95 -5.19 18.70 -5.02
C ASP A 95 -5.02 17.17 -5.17
N LEU A 96 -4.41 16.48 -4.20
CA LEU A 96 -4.51 15.01 -4.13
C LEU A 96 -5.96 14.59 -3.95
N SER A 97 -6.48 13.85 -4.93
CA SER A 97 -7.89 13.42 -4.93
C SER A 97 -8.06 11.91 -4.77
N GLN A 98 -7.06 11.12 -5.19
CA GLN A 98 -7.19 9.67 -5.25
C GLN A 98 -5.85 8.99 -4.99
N LEU A 99 -5.91 7.76 -4.49
CA LEU A 99 -4.79 6.84 -4.37
C LEU A 99 -5.12 5.59 -5.19
N CYS A 100 -4.20 5.18 -6.06
CA CYS A 100 -4.29 3.94 -6.81
C CYS A 100 -3.18 2.97 -6.38
N PHE A 101 -3.57 1.72 -6.11
CA PHE A 101 -2.65 0.65 -5.79
C PHE A 101 -3.17 -0.68 -6.38
N GLY A 102 -2.24 -1.57 -6.73
CA GLY A 102 -2.57 -2.93 -7.12
C GLY A 102 -2.96 -3.76 -5.90
N CYS A 103 -3.82 -4.76 -6.10
CA CYS A 103 -4.23 -5.71 -5.07
C CYS A 103 -4.38 -7.11 -5.70
N GLU A 104 -4.30 -8.16 -4.88
CA GLU A 104 -4.61 -9.51 -5.34
C GLU A 104 -6.13 -9.75 -5.41
N SER A 105 -6.90 -9.11 -4.54
CA SER A 105 -8.35 -9.28 -4.48
C SER A 105 -9.07 -8.11 -3.79
N GLY A 106 -10.39 -8.03 -4.03
CA GLY A 106 -11.27 -7.04 -3.44
C GLY A 106 -11.36 -5.73 -4.23
N ALA A 107 -12.27 -4.87 -3.79
CA ALA A 107 -12.47 -3.52 -4.31
C ALA A 107 -12.17 -2.48 -3.21
N SER A 108 -12.11 -1.20 -3.59
CA SER A 108 -11.82 -0.08 -2.67
C SER A 108 -12.65 -0.13 -1.37
N LYS A 109 -13.93 -0.49 -1.45
CA LYS A 109 -14.82 -0.63 -0.29
C LYS A 109 -14.32 -1.71 0.70
N ASN A 110 -13.80 -2.84 0.21
CA ASN A 110 -13.29 -3.91 1.05
C ASN A 110 -12.06 -3.45 1.87
N PHE A 111 -11.18 -2.63 1.29
CA PHE A 111 -10.02 -2.09 1.98
C PHE A 111 -10.41 -1.10 3.10
N LEU A 112 -11.39 -0.23 2.84
CA LEU A 112 -11.92 0.69 3.85
C LEU A 112 -12.62 -0.07 4.99
N GLU A 113 -13.41 -1.09 4.64
CA GLU A 113 -14.08 -1.94 5.62
C GLU A 113 -13.08 -2.72 6.48
N ALA A 114 -12.04 -3.29 5.85
CA ALA A 114 -10.97 -3.97 6.57
C ALA A 114 -10.21 -3.01 7.48
N ALA A 115 -9.85 -1.82 7.02
CA ALA A 115 -9.22 -0.81 7.85
C ALA A 115 -10.06 -0.49 9.10
N GLU A 116 -11.35 -0.22 8.92
CA GLU A 116 -12.27 0.07 10.03
C GLU A 116 -12.43 -1.09 11.00
N ALA A 117 -12.62 -2.31 10.49
CA ALA A 117 -12.79 -3.50 11.31
C ALA A 117 -11.52 -3.82 12.13
N LEU A 118 -10.35 -3.59 11.53
CA LEU A 118 -9.06 -3.86 12.16
C LEU A 118 -8.65 -2.78 13.16
N ASP A 119 -9.04 -1.53 12.96
CA ASP A 119 -8.84 -0.44 13.93
C ASP A 119 -9.82 -0.56 15.12
N ASN A 120 -11.00 -1.12 14.89
CA ASN A 120 -12.04 -1.34 15.90
C ASN A 120 -12.27 -2.83 16.15
N GLU A 121 -11.17 -3.56 16.41
CA GLU A 121 -11.21 -5.01 16.62
C GLU A 121 -12.13 -5.40 17.81
N PRO A 122 -13.17 -6.22 17.59
CA PRO A 122 -14.05 -6.68 18.68
C PRO A 122 -13.31 -7.54 19.70
N ALA A 123 -13.73 -7.47 20.97
CA ALA A 123 -13.11 -8.24 22.05
C ALA A 123 -13.21 -9.76 21.86
N GLU A 124 -14.25 -10.24 21.17
CA GLU A 124 -14.38 -11.65 20.76
C GLU A 124 -13.23 -12.06 19.83
N VAL A 125 -12.97 -11.25 18.80
CA VAL A 125 -11.93 -11.52 17.80
C VAL A 125 -10.55 -11.45 18.46
N SER A 126 -10.27 -10.45 19.30
CA SER A 126 -9.00 -10.39 20.05
C SER A 126 -8.77 -11.61 20.93
N ARG A 127 -9.82 -12.19 21.52
CA ARG A 127 -9.72 -13.42 22.31
C ARG A 127 -9.39 -14.62 21.42
N GLU A 128 -10.02 -14.72 20.26
CA GLU A 128 -9.76 -15.77 19.29
C GLU A 128 -8.33 -15.73 18.76
N ILE A 129 -7.83 -14.55 18.36
CA ILE A 129 -6.44 -14.35 17.93
C ILE A 129 -5.47 -14.83 19.02
N LYS A 130 -5.69 -14.43 20.27
CA LYS A 130 -4.85 -14.88 21.40
C LYS A 130 -4.92 -16.39 21.60
N ALA A 131 -6.08 -17.01 21.43
CA ALA A 131 -6.25 -18.45 21.54
C ALA A 131 -5.54 -19.21 20.41
N LEU A 132 -5.57 -18.68 19.18
CA LEU A 132 -4.83 -19.22 18.03
C LEU A 132 -3.31 -19.10 18.23
N MET A 133 -2.83 -17.95 18.72
CA MET A 133 -1.42 -17.76 19.03
C MET A 133 -0.92 -18.70 20.12
N LYS A 134 -1.72 -18.94 21.17
CA LYS A 134 -1.40 -19.94 22.21
C LYS A 134 -1.31 -21.37 21.67
N ARG A 135 -1.98 -21.67 20.56
CA ARG A 135 -1.91 -22.95 19.84
C ARG A 135 -0.74 -23.02 18.84
N GLY A 136 0.11 -21.98 18.79
CA GLY A 136 1.32 -21.95 17.96
C GLY A 136 1.19 -21.24 16.62
N ALA A 137 0.04 -20.62 16.32
CA ALA A 137 -0.09 -19.80 15.12
C ALA A 137 0.70 -18.48 15.25
N GLY A 138 1.42 -18.09 14.19
CA GLY A 138 1.99 -16.75 14.11
C GLY A 138 0.91 -15.67 14.06
N TYR A 139 1.20 -14.45 14.54
CA TYR A 139 0.20 -13.37 14.67
C TYR A 139 -0.57 -13.09 13.37
N ALA A 140 0.13 -12.96 12.24
CA ALA A 140 -0.51 -12.71 10.94
C ALA A 140 -1.50 -13.81 10.55
N LYS A 141 -1.13 -15.08 10.76
CA LYS A 141 -2.00 -16.24 10.49
C LYS A 141 -3.19 -16.28 11.46
N ALA A 142 -2.94 -16.07 12.74
CA ALA A 142 -3.98 -16.03 13.77
C ALA A 142 -5.01 -14.92 13.49
N ARG A 143 -4.55 -13.74 13.09
CA ARG A 143 -5.41 -12.62 12.69
C ARG A 143 -6.24 -12.94 11.46
N ALA A 144 -5.62 -13.49 10.42
CA ALA A 144 -6.34 -13.86 9.20
C ALA A 144 -7.41 -14.94 9.45
N GLU A 145 -7.12 -15.93 10.30
CA GLU A 145 -8.06 -16.99 10.67
C GLU A 145 -9.23 -16.45 11.49
N ALA A 146 -8.98 -15.62 12.50
CA ALA A 146 -10.05 -15.03 13.33
C ALA A 146 -10.99 -14.09 12.54
N TRP A 147 -10.52 -13.55 11.41
CA TRP A 147 -11.29 -12.68 10.53
C TRP A 147 -11.81 -13.37 9.26
N GLN A 148 -11.59 -14.68 9.12
CA GLN A 148 -11.84 -15.42 7.86
C GLN A 148 -13.30 -15.34 7.39
N ALA A 149 -14.26 -15.30 8.31
CA ALA A 149 -15.69 -15.20 7.98
C ALA A 149 -16.04 -13.85 7.31
N ARG A 150 -15.30 -12.78 7.59
CA ARG A 150 -15.52 -11.45 7.03
C ARG A 150 -14.59 -11.15 5.85
N PHE A 151 -13.35 -11.61 5.92
CA PHE A 151 -12.31 -11.38 4.92
C PHE A 151 -11.73 -12.74 4.44
N PRO A 152 -12.44 -13.44 3.54
CA PRO A 152 -12.05 -14.78 3.09
C PRO A 152 -10.84 -14.76 2.13
N ASP A 153 -10.46 -15.94 1.65
CA ASP A 153 -9.50 -16.15 0.55
C ASP A 153 -8.12 -15.50 0.74
N GLY A 154 -7.68 -15.40 2.00
CA GLY A 154 -6.37 -14.84 2.33
C GLY A 154 -6.29 -13.33 2.10
N PHE A 155 -7.42 -12.61 2.05
CA PHE A 155 -7.46 -11.16 1.87
C PHE A 155 -6.56 -10.39 2.85
N LEU A 156 -6.41 -10.86 4.09
CA LEU A 156 -5.53 -10.27 5.12
C LEU A 156 -4.08 -10.78 5.10
N LEU A 157 -3.73 -11.70 4.20
CA LEU A 157 -2.42 -12.34 4.12
C LEU A 157 -1.64 -11.98 2.85
N SER A 158 -2.32 -11.59 1.78
CA SER A 158 -1.64 -11.33 0.51
C SER A 158 -0.86 -10.00 0.57
N PRO A 159 0.36 -9.93 0.01
CA PRO A 159 1.24 -8.79 0.24
C PRO A 159 0.67 -7.45 -0.23
N ASN A 160 0.04 -7.39 -1.42
CA ASN A 160 -0.50 -6.13 -1.91
C ASN A 160 -1.77 -5.73 -1.16
N ASN A 161 -2.61 -6.70 -0.75
CA ASN A 161 -3.76 -6.38 0.08
C ASN A 161 -3.36 -5.87 1.46
N ILE A 162 -2.33 -6.44 2.09
CA ILE A 162 -1.79 -5.93 3.37
C ILE A 162 -1.39 -4.46 3.22
N LEU A 163 -0.65 -4.12 2.16
CA LEU A 163 -0.30 -2.73 1.87
C LEU A 163 -1.54 -1.86 1.63
N GLY A 164 -2.50 -2.33 0.83
CA GLY A 164 -3.77 -1.63 0.57
C GLY A 164 -4.57 -1.33 1.83
N ILE A 165 -4.63 -2.28 2.77
CA ILE A 165 -5.28 -2.10 4.07
C ILE A 165 -4.53 -1.05 4.89
N GLU A 166 -3.19 -1.12 4.97
CA GLU A 166 -2.41 -0.14 5.72
C GLU A 166 -2.48 1.26 5.09
N TYR A 167 -2.61 1.38 3.76
CA TYR A 167 -2.91 2.65 3.10
C TYR A 167 -4.28 3.19 3.53
N ALA A 168 -5.32 2.35 3.51
CA ALA A 168 -6.66 2.74 3.96
C ALA A 168 -6.69 3.17 5.44
N ARG A 169 -5.96 2.46 6.31
CA ARG A 169 -5.81 2.83 7.74
C ARG A 169 -5.06 4.16 7.91
N ALA A 170 -3.99 4.35 7.16
CA ALA A 170 -3.21 5.59 7.20
C ALA A 170 -4.03 6.80 6.71
N VAL A 171 -4.80 6.66 5.64
CA VAL A 171 -5.70 7.73 5.13
C VAL A 171 -6.74 8.13 6.17
N ARG A 172 -7.30 7.17 6.92
CA ARG A 172 -8.30 7.43 7.97
C ARG A 172 -7.72 8.10 9.22
N SER A 173 -6.40 8.04 9.39
CA SER A 173 -5.69 8.56 10.56
C SER A 173 -5.03 9.93 10.31
N CYS A 174 -5.15 10.47 9.09
CA CYS A 174 -4.60 11.77 8.70
C CYS A 174 -5.58 12.91 8.91
#